data_AF-A0A2P4QN81-F1
#
_entry.id   AF-A0A2P4QN81-F1
#
_cell.length_a   1.000
_cell.length_b   1.000
_cell.length_c   1.000
_cell.angle_alpha   90.00
_cell.angle_beta   90.00
_cell.angle_gamma   90.00
#
_symmetry.space_group_name_H-M   'P 1'
#
loop_
_entity.id
_entity.type
_entity.pdbx_description
1 polymer ?
#
loop_
_entity_poly.entity_id
_entity_poly.type
_entity_poly.pdbx_seq_one_letter_code
_entity_poly.pdbx_strand_id
1 'polypeptide(L)'
;MSYLPRADDFVPRPGYDYTPVGPEDFIFNHNTTNSLSPTEDNLSDTPPLSENLKVIRPSPSFYKKQNYIFSTKYEKFHVTPNHRAGYNKIYNFRRSKSFFFELVDHLPNTNQLQLKIYTNDYHMSSDPINHNSTSQLPNFKFQISKQLTHFFSTQKVIPRRFQEKFFRLIRKKLLERLDFIVSRAQKNDENNHMTKTFFNFSYKKYRFYFGIYLPCNHSHTVDPLSNTAVACLTPAPFTMSFHHHACITHHKKLILYFTSKDNKIPDVSNCKTFKDFHATHIYNRWAKKKTCNNFSN
;
A
#
# COMPACT_ATOMS: atom_id res chain seq x y z
N MET A 1 20.36 -11.79 25.11
CA MET A 1 20.61 -11.93 23.66
C MET A 1 19.52 -12.83 23.10
N SER A 2 18.46 -12.24 22.56
CA SER A 2 17.32 -12.99 22.00
C SER A 2 17.68 -13.53 20.62
N TYR A 3 17.55 -14.84 20.45
CA TYR A 3 17.78 -15.56 19.21
C TYR A 3 16.74 -15.12 18.15
N LEU A 4 17.24 -14.71 16.99
CA LEU A 4 16.44 -14.53 15.77
C LEU A 4 16.20 -15.92 15.14
N PRO A 5 14.97 -16.27 14.73
CA PRO A 5 14.72 -17.57 14.09
C PRO A 5 15.35 -17.63 12.69
N ARG A 6 15.90 -18.80 12.34
CA ARG A 6 16.50 -19.09 11.02
C ARG A 6 15.40 -19.47 10.03
N ALA A 7 15.73 -19.39 8.74
CA ALA A 7 14.78 -19.55 7.63
C ALA A 7 14.15 -20.95 7.52
N ASP A 8 14.66 -21.93 8.27
CA ASP A 8 14.26 -23.33 8.19
C ASP A 8 13.15 -23.72 9.18
N ASP A 9 12.74 -22.80 10.07
CA ASP A 9 11.77 -23.07 11.15
C ASP A 9 10.28 -22.90 10.73
N PHE A 10 9.98 -22.76 9.44
CA PHE A 10 8.60 -22.55 8.96
C PHE A 10 7.95 -23.82 8.42
N VAL A 11 7.06 -24.41 9.21
CA VAL A 11 6.06 -25.39 8.73
C VAL A 11 4.88 -24.62 8.10
N PRO A 12 4.50 -24.89 6.84
CA PRO A 12 3.33 -24.26 6.22
C PRO A 12 2.03 -24.66 6.94
N ARG A 13 1.21 -23.68 7.32
CA ARG A 13 -0.21 -23.95 7.66
C ARG A 13 -1.02 -24.09 6.36
N PRO A 14 -1.83 -25.14 6.20
CA PRO A 14 -2.67 -25.31 5.03
C PRO A 14 -3.91 -24.40 5.17
N GLY A 15 -4.17 -23.56 4.16
CA GLY A 15 -5.33 -22.68 4.19
C GLY A 15 -5.48 -21.67 3.07
N TYR A 16 -4.76 -21.79 1.94
CA TYR A 16 -5.03 -20.97 0.77
C TYR A 16 -4.92 -21.81 -0.50
N ASP A 17 -6.02 -21.85 -1.25
CA ASP A 17 -6.09 -22.44 -2.58
C ASP A 17 -5.06 -21.77 -3.50
N TYR A 18 -4.08 -22.57 -3.91
CA TYR A 18 -3.10 -22.20 -4.92
C TYR A 18 -3.81 -22.14 -6.27
N THR A 19 -4.15 -20.94 -6.73
CA THR A 19 -4.33 -20.70 -8.16
C THR A 19 -2.94 -20.57 -8.80
N PRO A 20 -2.58 -21.43 -9.76
CA PRO A 20 -1.28 -21.36 -10.42
C PRO A 20 -1.14 -20.07 -11.23
N VAL A 21 0.08 -19.56 -11.26
CA VAL A 21 0.48 -18.30 -11.92
C VAL A 21 0.28 -18.41 -13.44
N GLY A 22 -0.37 -17.42 -14.03
CA GLY A 22 -0.59 -17.35 -15.48
C GLY A 22 0.57 -16.68 -16.23
N PRO A 23 0.82 -17.06 -17.51
CA PRO A 23 1.90 -16.51 -18.34
C PRO A 23 1.80 -14.99 -18.59
N GLU A 24 0.63 -14.39 -18.39
CA GLU A 24 0.37 -12.94 -18.58
C GLU A 24 0.81 -12.05 -17.40
N ASP A 25 1.29 -12.64 -16.31
CA ASP A 25 1.81 -11.90 -15.15
C ASP A 25 3.21 -11.31 -15.41
N PHE A 26 3.88 -11.73 -16.48
CA PHE A 26 5.24 -11.31 -16.84
C PHE A 26 5.29 -10.69 -18.24
N ILE A 27 4.92 -9.41 -18.34
CA ILE A 27 5.14 -8.65 -19.57
C ILE A 27 6.33 -7.72 -19.35
N PHE A 28 7.54 -8.27 -19.45
CA PHE A 28 8.70 -7.49 -19.86
C PHE A 28 8.81 -7.65 -21.38
N ASN A 29 8.21 -6.71 -22.14
CA ASN A 29 8.22 -6.76 -23.60
C ASN A 29 9.65 -6.99 -24.13
N HIS A 30 9.88 -8.15 -24.73
CA HIS A 30 11.01 -8.43 -25.59
C HIS A 30 10.61 -7.96 -26.99
N ASN A 31 10.98 -6.74 -27.37
CA ASN A 31 10.96 -6.35 -28.76
C ASN A 31 12.18 -7.01 -29.43
N THR A 32 11.96 -8.18 -30.04
CA THR A 32 12.87 -8.73 -31.04
C THR A 32 12.14 -8.74 -32.37
N THR A 33 12.49 -7.78 -33.22
CA THR A 33 12.18 -7.73 -34.64
C THR A 33 12.60 -9.03 -35.32
N ASN A 34 11.71 -9.65 -36.12
CA ASN A 34 11.95 -10.53 -37.27
C ASN A 34 10.54 -10.93 -37.81
N SER A 35 10.05 -10.38 -38.91
CA SER A 35 10.36 -10.67 -40.32
C SER A 35 9.73 -11.97 -40.86
N LEU A 36 8.79 -11.78 -41.80
CA LEU A 36 8.30 -12.64 -42.90
C LEU A 36 7.14 -13.66 -42.67
N SER A 37 6.09 -13.44 -43.47
CA SER A 37 5.00 -14.33 -43.95
C SER A 37 5.54 -15.36 -45.00
N PRO A 38 4.82 -16.41 -45.49
CA PRO A 38 3.51 -16.38 -46.20
C PRO A 38 2.54 -17.56 -45.90
N THR A 39 1.21 -17.38 -45.96
CA THR A 39 0.25 -17.71 -47.05
C THR A 39 0.14 -19.20 -47.41
N GLU A 40 -1.05 -19.79 -47.27
CA GLU A 40 -1.72 -20.56 -48.33
C GLU A 40 -3.21 -20.82 -48.01
N ASP A 41 -4.03 -20.48 -49.00
CA ASP A 41 -5.47 -20.75 -49.15
C ASP A 41 -5.71 -22.23 -49.53
N ASN A 42 -6.89 -22.78 -49.22
CA ASN A 42 -7.70 -23.54 -50.20
C ASN A 42 -9.11 -23.89 -49.70
N LEU A 43 -10.02 -23.93 -50.68
CA LEU A 43 -11.47 -23.81 -50.69
C LEU A 43 -12.17 -25.18 -50.92
N SER A 44 -13.48 -25.23 -50.63
CA SER A 44 -14.52 -26.09 -51.26
C SER A 44 -14.59 -27.59 -50.90
N ASP A 45 -15.72 -28.33 -50.84
CA ASP A 45 -17.17 -28.14 -51.08
C ASP A 45 -17.90 -29.42 -50.53
N THR A 46 -18.94 -29.32 -49.68
CA THR A 46 -20.40 -29.55 -49.91
C THR A 46 -20.94 -31.02 -49.74
N PRO A 47 -22.16 -31.24 -49.12
CA PRO A 47 -22.67 -32.47 -48.44
C PRO A 47 -23.73 -33.23 -49.31
N PRO A 48 -24.72 -34.09 -48.86
CA PRO A 48 -25.26 -34.43 -47.51
C PRO A 48 -25.70 -35.90 -47.26
N LEU A 49 -26.17 -36.20 -46.02
CA LEU A 49 -27.48 -36.84 -45.72
C LEU A 49 -27.50 -37.47 -44.30
N SER A 50 -28.34 -36.93 -43.41
CA SER A 50 -29.33 -37.66 -42.60
C SER A 50 -29.81 -36.80 -41.43
N GLU A 51 -31.11 -36.56 -41.42
CA GLU A 51 -31.86 -35.91 -40.35
C GLU A 51 -31.77 -36.74 -39.08
N ASN A 52 -31.42 -36.12 -37.95
CA ASN A 52 -31.93 -36.58 -36.66
C ASN A 52 -31.91 -35.45 -35.61
N LEU A 53 -33.13 -35.04 -35.24
CA LEU A 53 -33.57 -34.54 -33.94
C LEU A 53 -32.80 -33.35 -33.34
N LYS A 54 -33.37 -32.15 -33.50
CA LYS A 54 -33.02 -30.93 -32.77
C LYS A 54 -33.24 -31.13 -31.26
N VAL A 55 -32.21 -31.56 -30.56
CA VAL A 55 -32.02 -31.20 -29.15
C VAL A 55 -31.50 -29.78 -29.14
N ILE A 56 -32.30 -28.85 -28.62
CA ILE A 56 -31.90 -27.46 -28.39
C ILE A 56 -30.77 -27.48 -27.35
N ARG A 57 -29.54 -27.56 -27.83
CA ARG A 57 -28.33 -27.31 -27.04
C ARG A 57 -28.26 -25.79 -26.90
N PRO A 58 -28.22 -25.21 -25.69
CA PRO A 58 -27.87 -23.81 -25.56
C PRO A 58 -26.48 -23.67 -26.17
N SER A 59 -26.37 -22.91 -27.26
CA SER A 59 -25.07 -22.52 -27.82
C SER A 59 -24.24 -21.94 -26.68
N PRO A 60 -22.95 -22.28 -26.55
CA PRO A 60 -22.08 -21.59 -25.61
C PRO A 60 -22.08 -20.14 -26.08
N SER A 61 -22.73 -19.26 -25.31
CA SER A 61 -22.62 -17.84 -25.54
C SER A 61 -21.13 -17.55 -25.59
N PHE A 62 -20.65 -17.06 -26.73
CA PHE A 62 -19.38 -16.36 -26.80
C PHE A 62 -19.47 -15.23 -25.78
N TYR A 63 -19.02 -15.49 -24.55
CA TYR A 63 -18.81 -14.46 -23.56
C TYR A 63 -17.76 -13.55 -24.17
N LYS A 64 -18.19 -12.44 -24.80
CA LYS A 64 -17.28 -11.37 -25.22
C LYS A 64 -16.51 -11.00 -23.97
N LYS A 65 -15.23 -11.36 -23.95
CA LYS A 65 -14.31 -11.02 -22.87
C LYS A 65 -14.24 -9.49 -22.84
N GLN A 66 -15.00 -8.87 -21.94
CA GLN A 66 -15.00 -7.42 -21.80
C GLN A 66 -13.63 -7.03 -21.28
N ASN A 67 -12.86 -6.34 -22.13
CA ASN A 67 -11.55 -5.83 -21.77
C ASN A 67 -11.74 -4.41 -21.24
N TYR A 68 -11.57 -4.23 -19.94
CA TYR A 68 -11.56 -2.92 -19.30
C TYR A 68 -10.15 -2.35 -19.36
N ILE A 69 -10.05 -1.06 -19.69
CA ILE A 69 -8.76 -0.36 -19.75
C ILE A 69 -8.67 0.55 -18.53
N PHE A 70 -7.54 0.47 -17.83
CA PHE A 70 -7.20 1.39 -16.76
C PHE A 70 -5.76 1.86 -16.90
N SER A 71 -5.46 3.03 -16.34
CA SER A 71 -4.14 3.62 -16.44
C SER A 71 -3.44 3.70 -15.09
N THR A 72 -2.11 3.65 -15.09
CA THR A 72 -1.29 3.98 -13.92
C THR A 72 -0.40 5.18 -14.23
N LYS A 73 -0.40 6.21 -13.38
CA LYS A 73 0.47 7.39 -13.52
C LYS A 73 1.23 7.70 -12.24
N TYR A 74 2.29 8.52 -12.35
CA TYR A 74 2.95 9.09 -11.18
C TYR A 74 2.36 10.44 -10.81
N GLU A 75 2.08 10.63 -9.53
CA GLU A 75 1.71 11.93 -8.95
C GLU A 75 2.80 12.40 -7.98
N LYS A 76 3.25 13.64 -8.13
CA LYS A 76 4.35 14.16 -7.32
C LYS A 76 3.80 14.80 -6.06
N PHE A 77 4.36 14.47 -4.90
CA PHE A 77 4.07 15.18 -3.66
C PHE A 77 5.33 15.86 -3.12
N HIS A 78 5.16 17.09 -2.64
CA HIS A 78 6.21 17.83 -1.96
C HIS A 78 5.79 18.11 -0.54
N VAL A 79 6.74 17.93 0.38
CA VAL A 79 6.63 18.48 1.72
C VAL A 79 7.99 19.06 2.07
N THR A 80 8.00 20.26 2.66
CA THR A 80 9.19 20.82 3.30
C THR A 80 9.15 20.44 4.78
N PRO A 81 9.77 19.32 5.22
CA PRO A 81 9.70 18.90 6.61
C PRO A 81 10.66 19.73 7.47
N ASN A 82 10.14 20.27 8.59
CA ASN A 82 10.96 20.90 9.63
C ASN A 82 11.84 19.87 10.38
N HIS A 83 11.43 18.58 10.41
CA HIS A 83 12.18 17.52 11.08
C HIS A 83 12.18 16.21 10.26
N ARG A 84 13.38 15.72 9.92
CA ARG A 84 13.61 14.61 8.95
C ARG A 84 13.93 13.26 9.60
N ALA A 85 13.47 13.01 10.83
CA ALA A 85 13.73 11.75 11.55
C ALA A 85 12.48 10.85 11.65
N GLY A 86 12.67 9.63 12.17
CA GLY A 86 11.59 8.68 12.38
C GLY A 86 10.83 8.32 11.10
N TYR A 87 9.50 8.42 11.16
CA TYR A 87 8.61 8.14 10.02
C TYR A 87 8.59 9.28 8.98
N ASN A 88 9.06 10.50 9.32
CA ASN A 88 9.09 11.65 8.40
C ASN A 88 10.18 11.54 7.32
N LYS A 89 11.03 10.50 7.39
CA LYS A 89 12.08 10.23 6.38
C LYS A 89 11.50 10.06 4.97
N ILE A 90 10.24 9.65 4.84
CA ILE A 90 9.54 9.48 3.56
C ILE A 90 9.41 10.77 2.75
N TYR A 91 9.45 11.93 3.39
CA TYR A 91 9.33 13.23 2.72
C TYR A 91 10.67 13.75 2.18
N ASN A 92 11.80 13.09 2.47
CA ASN A 92 13.10 13.52 2.01
C ASN A 92 13.36 13.05 0.57
N PHE A 93 13.30 13.96 -0.40
CA PHE A 93 13.52 13.68 -1.83
C PHE A 93 14.98 13.51 -2.25
N ARG A 94 15.94 13.96 -1.41
CA ARG A 94 17.37 14.00 -1.77
C ARG A 94 18.07 12.66 -1.53
N ARG A 95 17.82 12.02 -0.39
CA ARG A 95 18.54 10.80 0.04
C ARG A 95 17.77 9.49 -0.19
N SER A 96 16.47 9.59 -0.43
CA SER A 96 15.57 8.45 -0.50
C SER A 96 14.42 8.76 -1.44
N LYS A 97 13.93 7.74 -2.13
CA LYS A 97 12.78 7.87 -3.01
C LYS A 97 11.60 7.11 -2.42
N SER A 98 10.45 7.75 -2.36
CA SER A 98 9.22 7.20 -1.79
C SER A 98 8.23 6.94 -2.91
N PHE A 99 7.54 5.82 -2.84
CA PHE A 99 6.52 5.38 -3.79
C PHE A 99 5.34 4.84 -2.99
N PHE A 100 4.24 5.58 -3.01
CA PHE A 100 3.00 5.22 -2.31
C PHE A 100 1.95 4.83 -3.35
N PHE A 101 1.45 3.61 -3.23
CA PHE A 101 0.52 3.00 -4.18
C PHE A 101 -0.92 3.34 -3.78
N GLU A 102 -1.63 4.06 -4.63
CA GLU A 102 -3.07 4.28 -4.49
C GLU A 102 -3.82 3.02 -4.89
N LEU A 103 -4.74 2.59 -4.03
CA LEU A 103 -5.60 1.46 -4.27
C LEU A 103 -7.04 1.95 -4.28
N VAL A 104 -7.81 1.45 -5.23
CA VAL A 104 -9.20 1.83 -5.44
C VAL A 104 -10.08 0.64 -5.11
N ASP A 105 -10.98 0.81 -4.16
CA ASP A 105 -11.94 -0.19 -3.68
C ASP A 105 -13.37 0.05 -4.21
N HIS A 106 -13.64 1.25 -4.74
CA HIS A 106 -14.90 1.62 -5.38
C HIS A 106 -14.65 2.25 -6.75
N LEU A 107 -15.48 1.90 -7.74
CA LEU A 107 -15.40 2.55 -9.05
C LEU A 107 -15.83 4.02 -8.91
N PRO A 108 -15.00 4.99 -9.32
CA PRO A 108 -15.51 6.35 -9.50
C PRO A 108 -16.59 6.32 -10.58
N ASN A 109 -17.55 7.25 -10.51
CA ASN A 109 -18.61 7.39 -11.53
C ASN A 109 -18.06 7.67 -12.96
N THR A 110 -16.74 7.82 -13.10
CA THR A 110 -16.02 7.91 -14.36
C THR A 110 -15.66 6.52 -14.88
N ASN A 111 -16.01 6.21 -16.13
CA ASN A 111 -15.78 4.92 -16.79
C ASN A 111 -14.29 4.50 -16.91
N GLN A 112 -13.34 5.34 -16.52
CA GLN A 112 -11.91 5.09 -16.64
C GLN A 112 -11.22 5.11 -15.28
N LEU A 113 -10.76 3.94 -14.83
CA LEU A 113 -9.96 3.81 -13.61
C LEU A 113 -8.54 4.34 -13.87
N GLN A 114 -8.07 5.25 -13.02
CA GLN A 114 -6.70 5.77 -13.05
C GLN A 114 -6.06 5.62 -11.68
N LEU A 115 -5.11 4.68 -11.57
CA LEU A 115 -4.32 4.46 -10.38
C LEU A 115 -3.13 5.41 -10.34
N LYS A 116 -2.78 5.89 -9.15
CA LYS A 116 -1.65 6.80 -8.98
C LYS A 116 -0.60 6.24 -8.04
N ILE A 117 0.65 6.40 -8.45
CA ILE A 117 1.81 6.17 -7.60
C ILE A 117 2.32 7.54 -7.14
N TYR A 118 2.10 7.85 -5.88
CA TYR A 118 2.56 9.10 -5.29
C TYR A 118 4.06 9.00 -5.00
N THR A 119 4.85 9.92 -5.54
CA THR A 119 6.30 9.93 -5.38
C THR A 119 6.87 11.28 -4.98
N ASN A 120 7.97 11.25 -4.23
CA ASN A 120 8.78 12.43 -3.93
C ASN A 120 9.93 12.61 -4.95
N ASP A 121 10.00 11.77 -5.99
CA ASP A 121 11.02 11.85 -7.02
C ASP A 121 10.57 12.71 -8.20
N TYR A 122 11.15 13.90 -8.33
CA TYR A 122 10.79 14.84 -9.40
C TYR A 122 11.17 14.39 -10.80
N HIS A 123 12.11 13.44 -10.91
CA HIS A 123 12.57 12.90 -12.19
C HIS A 123 11.64 11.83 -12.78
N MET A 124 10.62 11.39 -12.04
CA MET A 124 9.63 10.45 -12.58
C MET A 124 8.70 11.18 -13.54
N SER A 125 8.49 10.57 -14.71
CA SER A 125 7.52 11.10 -15.68
C SER A 125 6.09 10.87 -15.18
N SER A 126 5.19 11.79 -15.49
CA SER A 126 3.75 11.65 -15.17
C SER A 126 2.97 10.97 -16.30
N ASP A 127 3.66 10.46 -17.32
CA ASP A 127 3.04 9.77 -18.45
C ASP A 127 2.30 8.51 -17.96
N PRO A 128 1.01 8.35 -18.29
CA PRO A 128 0.24 7.20 -17.89
C PRO A 128 0.61 5.95 -18.72
N ILE A 129 0.65 4.79 -18.07
CA ILE A 129 0.71 3.49 -18.73
C ILE A 129 -0.67 2.84 -18.70
N ASN A 130 -1.15 2.41 -19.86
CA ASN A 130 -2.44 1.72 -19.99
C ASN A 130 -2.27 0.21 -19.77
N HIS A 131 -3.28 -0.38 -19.12
CA HIS A 131 -3.35 -1.79 -18.82
C HIS A 131 -4.74 -2.33 -19.13
N ASN A 132 -4.77 -3.57 -19.62
CA ASN A 132 -6.01 -4.31 -19.82
C ASN A 132 -6.33 -5.12 -18.56
N SER A 133 -7.62 -5.18 -18.24
CA SER A 133 -8.21 -5.96 -17.16
C SER A 133 -9.41 -6.72 -17.68
N THR A 134 -9.63 -7.91 -17.13
CA THR A 134 -10.86 -8.68 -17.35
C THR A 134 -12.00 -8.27 -16.42
N SER A 135 -11.71 -7.41 -15.43
CA SER A 135 -12.68 -6.86 -14.47
C SER A 135 -12.68 -5.34 -14.52
N GLN A 136 -13.86 -4.74 -14.38
CA GLN A 136 -14.04 -3.29 -14.28
C GLN A 136 -13.31 -2.70 -13.06
N LEU A 137 -13.36 -3.41 -11.92
CA LEU A 137 -12.56 -3.13 -10.73
C LEU A 137 -11.58 -4.29 -10.51
N PRO A 138 -10.30 -4.12 -10.84
CA PRO A 138 -9.31 -5.17 -10.60
C PRO A 138 -9.05 -5.35 -9.10
N ASN A 139 -8.75 -6.57 -8.66
CA ASN A 139 -8.41 -6.81 -7.25
C ASN A 139 -7.11 -6.08 -6.84
N PHE A 140 -6.92 -5.83 -5.54
CA PHE A 140 -5.74 -5.09 -5.04
C PHE A 140 -4.40 -5.73 -5.43
N LYS A 141 -4.32 -7.07 -5.43
CA LYS A 141 -3.10 -7.80 -5.86
C LYS A 141 -2.74 -7.44 -7.31
N PHE A 142 -3.73 -7.35 -8.20
CA PHE A 142 -3.55 -7.00 -9.59
C PHE A 142 -3.24 -5.51 -9.77
N GLN A 143 -3.96 -4.62 -9.06
CA GLN A 143 -3.65 -3.18 -9.02
C GLN A 143 -2.19 -2.94 -8.61
N ILE A 144 -1.75 -3.54 -7.50
CA ILE A 144 -0.36 -3.47 -7.03
C ILE A 144 0.60 -4.04 -8.08
N SER A 145 0.26 -5.18 -8.70
CA SER A 145 1.12 -5.80 -9.71
C SER A 145 1.35 -4.88 -10.89
N LYS A 146 0.30 -4.26 -11.46
CA LYS A 146 0.44 -3.35 -12.60
C LYS A 146 1.16 -2.05 -12.22
N GLN A 147 0.90 -1.50 -11.05
CA GLN A 147 1.66 -0.35 -10.55
C GLN A 147 3.14 -0.68 -10.34
N LEU A 148 3.47 -1.88 -9.84
CA LEU A 148 4.86 -2.32 -9.74
C LEU A 148 5.50 -2.54 -11.10
N THR A 149 4.76 -3.03 -12.10
CA THR A 149 5.27 -3.12 -13.48
C THR A 149 5.67 -1.73 -14.00
N HIS A 150 4.84 -0.71 -13.77
CA HIS A 150 5.19 0.68 -14.11
C HIS A 150 6.44 1.16 -13.32
N PHE A 151 6.55 0.80 -12.05
CA PHE A 151 7.75 1.10 -11.25
C PHE A 151 9.03 0.48 -11.82
N PHE A 152 9.02 -0.82 -12.15
CA PHE A 152 10.21 -1.51 -12.64
C PHE A 152 10.57 -1.16 -14.08
N SER A 153 9.59 -0.78 -14.92
CA SER A 153 9.86 -0.32 -16.28
C SER A 153 10.59 1.04 -16.30
N THR A 154 10.27 1.91 -15.34
CA THR A 154 10.87 3.24 -15.21
C THR A 154 12.20 3.22 -14.44
N GLN A 155 12.41 2.24 -13.57
CA GLN A 155 13.59 2.18 -12.71
C GLN A 155 14.82 1.55 -13.40
N LYS A 156 15.85 2.35 -13.66
CA LYS A 156 17.14 1.89 -14.23
C LYS A 156 18.12 1.34 -13.18
N VAL A 157 17.88 1.60 -11.90
CA VAL A 157 18.80 1.24 -10.81
C VAL A 157 18.86 -0.27 -10.52
N ILE A 158 17.76 -0.99 -10.75
CA ILE A 158 17.62 -2.40 -10.38
C ILE A 158 17.81 -3.25 -11.65
N PRO A 159 18.85 -4.11 -11.72
CA PRO A 159 19.09 -4.97 -12.88
C PRO A 159 17.92 -5.92 -13.14
N ARG A 160 17.57 -6.13 -14.42
CA ARG A 160 16.43 -6.97 -14.85
C ARG A 160 16.41 -8.36 -14.21
N ARG A 161 17.58 -9.02 -14.10
CA ARG A 161 17.73 -10.34 -13.45
C ARG A 161 17.19 -10.43 -12.01
N PHE A 162 17.14 -9.30 -11.29
CA PHE A 162 16.64 -9.27 -9.91
C PHE A 162 15.23 -8.68 -9.80
N GLN A 163 14.69 -8.13 -10.89
CA GLN A 163 13.39 -7.47 -10.87
C GLN A 163 12.29 -8.46 -10.52
N GLU A 164 12.32 -9.68 -11.05
CA GLU A 164 11.32 -10.71 -10.72
C GLU A 164 11.29 -11.05 -9.21
N LYS A 165 12.48 -11.32 -8.64
CA LYS A 165 12.62 -11.61 -7.21
C LYS A 165 12.11 -10.46 -6.35
N PHE A 166 12.48 -9.23 -6.69
CA PHE A 166 12.05 -8.05 -5.94
C PHE A 166 10.60 -7.70 -6.16
N PHE A 167 10.06 -7.93 -7.35
CA PHE A 167 8.65 -7.75 -7.67
C PHE A 167 7.79 -8.62 -6.77
N ARG A 168 8.09 -9.92 -6.69
CA ARG A 168 7.38 -10.86 -5.82
C ARG A 168 7.47 -10.45 -4.35
N LEU A 169 8.67 -10.06 -3.89
CA LEU A 169 8.90 -9.63 -2.51
C LEU A 169 8.13 -8.36 -2.15
N ILE A 170 8.23 -7.32 -2.99
CA ILE A 170 7.60 -6.02 -2.76
C ILE A 170 6.09 -6.14 -2.84
N ARG A 171 5.55 -6.89 -3.81
CA ARG A 171 4.12 -7.19 -3.91
C ARG A 171 3.58 -7.82 -2.62
N LYS A 172 4.25 -8.86 -2.11
CA LYS A 172 3.85 -9.52 -0.87
C LYS A 172 3.85 -8.54 0.31
N LYS A 173 4.93 -7.75 0.46
CA LYS A 173 5.03 -6.78 1.56
C LYS A 173 4.01 -5.65 1.48
N LEU A 174 3.60 -5.23 0.28
CA LEU A 174 2.56 -4.22 0.10
C LEU A 174 1.18 -4.76 0.51
N LEU A 175 0.86 -6.00 0.16
CA LEU A 175 -0.37 -6.66 0.58
C LEU A 175 -0.42 -6.82 2.12
N GLU A 176 0.65 -7.34 2.73
CA GLU A 176 0.74 -7.42 4.20
C GLU A 176 0.60 -6.04 4.85
N ARG A 177 1.17 -4.99 4.21
CA ARG A 177 1.06 -3.62 4.70
C ARG A 177 -0.37 -3.10 4.64
N LEU A 178 -1.11 -3.43 3.59
CA LEU A 178 -2.53 -3.10 3.46
C LEU A 178 -3.33 -3.70 4.61
N ASP A 179 -3.15 -5.00 4.89
CA ASP A 179 -3.85 -5.69 5.98
C ASP A 179 -3.55 -5.04 7.34
N PHE A 180 -2.28 -4.70 7.60
CA PHE A 180 -1.89 -4.01 8.84
C PHE A 180 -2.51 -2.61 8.97
N ILE A 181 -2.66 -1.89 7.86
CA ILE A 181 -3.27 -0.56 7.85
C ILE A 181 -4.76 -0.68 8.14
N VAL A 182 -5.46 -1.56 7.43
CA VAL A 182 -6.91 -1.78 7.57
C VAL A 182 -7.23 -2.27 8.99
N SER A 183 -6.51 -3.29 9.47
CA SER A 183 -6.68 -3.83 10.82
C SER A 183 -6.43 -2.79 11.91
N ARG A 184 -5.42 -1.91 11.75
CA ARG A 184 -5.17 -0.83 12.72
C ARG A 184 -6.28 0.22 12.68
N ALA A 185 -6.67 0.64 11.48
CA ALA A 185 -7.61 1.74 11.28
C ALA A 185 -9.01 1.41 11.81
N GLN A 186 -9.45 0.16 11.63
CA GLN A 186 -10.74 -0.35 12.11
C GLN A 186 -10.77 -0.64 13.61
N LYS A 187 -9.63 -0.56 14.31
CA LYS A 187 -9.58 -0.86 15.74
C LYS A 187 -10.19 0.27 16.56
N ASN A 188 -11.11 -0.06 17.45
CA ASN A 188 -11.75 0.87 18.38
C ASN A 188 -11.01 0.94 19.71
N ASP A 189 -9.72 1.24 19.66
CA ASP A 189 -8.87 1.39 20.84
C ASP A 189 -8.56 2.87 21.08
N GLU A 190 -8.70 3.33 22.31
CA GLU A 190 -8.27 4.67 22.76
C GLU A 190 -6.75 4.71 23.07
N ASN A 191 -5.97 3.97 22.28
CA ASN A 191 -4.52 3.89 22.42
C ASN A 191 -3.82 4.65 21.29
N ASN A 192 -2.75 5.38 21.60
CA ASN A 192 -1.99 6.11 20.58
C ASN A 192 -1.00 5.24 19.79
N HIS A 193 -1.30 3.96 19.58
CA HIS A 193 -0.40 3.08 18.84
C HIS A 193 -0.46 3.37 17.34
N MET A 194 0.70 3.68 16.75
CA MET A 194 0.82 4.07 15.35
C MET A 194 1.37 2.90 14.51
N THR A 195 0.70 2.58 13.41
CA THR A 195 1.20 1.62 12.41
C THR A 195 1.73 2.39 11.20
N LYS A 196 2.97 2.16 10.78
CA LYS A 196 3.53 2.79 9.58
C LYS A 196 2.82 2.31 8.32
N THR A 197 2.58 3.23 7.37
CA THR A 197 1.97 2.94 6.07
C THR A 197 2.96 2.41 5.03
N PHE A 198 4.25 2.41 5.36
CA PHE A 198 5.35 2.06 4.45
C PHE A 198 6.36 1.12 5.09
N PHE A 199 7.21 0.54 4.25
CA PHE A 199 8.39 -0.21 4.63
C PHE A 199 9.63 0.24 3.84
N ASN A 200 10.80 -0.11 4.38
CA ASN A 200 12.07 0.24 3.78
C ASN A 200 12.50 -0.87 2.81
N PHE A 201 12.98 -0.46 1.65
CA PHE A 201 13.65 -1.34 0.70
C PHE A 201 14.95 -0.67 0.27
N SER A 202 16.06 -1.40 0.30
CA SER A 202 17.36 -0.85 -0.08
C SER A 202 18.02 -1.78 -1.07
N TYR A 203 18.64 -1.19 -2.09
CA TYR A 203 19.41 -1.89 -3.09
C TYR A 203 20.71 -1.15 -3.34
N LYS A 204 21.85 -1.75 -2.98
CA LYS A 204 23.16 -1.09 -2.96
C LYS A 204 23.08 0.24 -2.18
N LYS A 205 23.44 1.36 -2.81
CA LYS A 205 23.38 2.71 -2.23
C LYS A 205 21.98 3.33 -2.24
N TYR A 206 21.03 2.76 -2.99
CA TYR A 206 19.71 3.34 -3.21
C TYR A 206 18.73 2.91 -2.12
N ARG A 207 17.98 3.89 -1.61
CA ARG A 207 17.01 3.74 -0.53
C ARG A 207 15.62 4.09 -1.04
N PHE A 208 14.73 3.11 -0.99
CA PHE A 208 13.35 3.20 -1.40
C PHE A 208 12.43 3.03 -0.20
N TYR A 209 11.36 3.81 -0.16
CA TYR A 209 10.23 3.61 0.75
C TYR A 209 9.01 3.23 -0.08
N PHE A 210 8.49 2.04 0.14
CA PHE A 210 7.27 1.56 -0.51
C PHE A 210 6.14 1.53 0.51
N GLY A 211 4.98 2.07 0.17
CA GLY A 211 3.84 2.07 1.08
C GLY A 211 2.51 2.13 0.36
N ILE A 212 1.43 1.97 1.11
CA ILE A 212 0.08 2.22 0.61
C ILE A 212 -0.21 3.71 0.76
N TYR A 213 -0.70 4.33 -0.30
CA TYR A 213 -1.11 5.73 -0.24
C TYR A 213 -2.32 5.88 0.67
N LEU A 214 -2.19 6.79 1.64
CA LEU A 214 -3.25 7.19 2.53
C LEU A 214 -3.21 8.72 2.57
N PRO A 215 -4.22 9.44 2.03
CA PRO A 215 -4.26 10.90 2.05
C PRO A 215 -4.30 11.39 3.50
N CYS A 216 -4.03 12.66 3.78
CA CYS A 216 -4.14 13.16 5.15
C CYS A 216 -5.60 13.54 5.46
N ASN A 217 -6.12 13.17 6.64
CA ASN A 217 -7.49 13.51 7.09
C ASN A 217 -7.80 15.01 7.24
N HIS A 218 -6.80 15.86 7.07
CA HIS A 218 -6.94 17.29 7.37
C HIS A 218 -6.98 18.10 6.09
N SER A 219 -7.77 19.15 6.09
CA SER A 219 -7.76 20.18 5.06
C SER A 219 -6.85 21.35 5.44
N HIS A 220 -6.49 22.12 4.43
CA HIS A 220 -5.82 23.40 4.57
C HIS A 220 -6.66 24.47 3.87
N THR A 221 -6.70 25.66 4.48
CA THR A 221 -7.35 26.85 3.92
C THR A 221 -6.42 27.43 2.87
N VAL A 222 -6.86 27.47 1.61
CA VAL A 222 -6.04 27.98 0.51
C VAL A 222 -6.04 29.51 0.48
N ASP A 223 -7.13 30.13 0.94
CA ASP A 223 -7.28 31.58 0.98
C ASP A 223 -8.10 32.00 2.22
N PRO A 224 -7.59 32.88 3.10
CA PRO A 224 -8.34 33.38 4.26
C PRO A 224 -9.65 34.08 3.87
N LEU A 225 -9.75 34.57 2.64
CA LEU A 225 -10.89 35.35 2.16
C LEU A 225 -12.04 34.51 1.60
N SER A 226 -11.76 33.30 1.08
CA SER A 226 -12.77 32.49 0.36
C SER A 226 -13.31 31.30 1.14
N ASN A 227 -12.84 31.06 2.38
CA ASN A 227 -13.23 29.92 3.24
C ASN A 227 -13.20 28.54 2.53
N THR A 228 -12.50 28.41 1.41
CA THR A 228 -12.40 27.16 0.67
C THR A 228 -11.34 26.26 1.32
N ALA A 229 -11.82 25.17 1.92
CA ALA A 229 -10.96 24.16 2.53
C ALA A 229 -10.64 23.06 1.51
N VAL A 230 -9.35 22.92 1.17
CA VAL A 230 -8.89 21.86 0.25
C VAL A 230 -8.29 20.71 1.05
N ALA A 231 -8.69 19.48 0.71
CA ALA A 231 -8.18 18.27 1.33
C ALA A 231 -6.66 18.14 1.13
N CYS A 232 -5.94 17.69 2.16
CA CYS A 232 -4.50 17.50 2.06
C CYS A 232 -4.16 16.17 1.36
N LEU A 233 -3.61 16.26 0.15
CA LEU A 233 -3.16 15.12 -0.66
C LEU A 233 -1.78 14.56 -0.24
N THR A 234 -1.25 15.01 0.90
CA THR A 234 0.06 14.53 1.37
C THR A 234 -0.08 13.13 1.97
N PRO A 235 0.74 12.15 1.55
CA PRO A 235 0.67 10.81 2.10
C PRO A 235 0.96 10.81 3.61
N ALA A 236 0.09 10.19 4.39
CA ALA A 236 0.28 10.01 5.82
C ALA A 236 1.34 8.90 6.08
N PRO A 237 2.32 9.11 6.97
CA PRO A 237 3.38 8.13 7.24
C PRO A 237 2.89 6.94 8.09
N PHE A 238 1.74 7.08 8.74
CA PHE A 238 1.19 6.14 9.69
C PHE A 238 -0.34 6.23 9.74
N THR A 239 -0.95 5.20 10.31
CA THR A 239 -2.35 5.14 10.69
C THR A 239 -2.49 4.74 12.16
N MET A 240 -3.52 5.24 12.81
CA MET A 240 -3.92 4.94 14.19
C MET A 240 -5.33 4.32 14.19
N SER A 241 -5.83 3.96 15.36
CA SER A 241 -7.24 3.58 15.56
C SER A 241 -8.20 4.67 15.07
N PHE A 242 -9.46 4.27 14.81
CA PHE A 242 -10.52 5.15 14.30
C PHE A 242 -10.16 5.87 13.00
N HIS A 243 -9.43 5.19 12.12
CA HIS A 243 -8.96 5.76 10.85
C HIS A 243 -8.21 7.09 11.01
N HIS A 244 -7.61 7.37 12.18
CA HIS A 244 -6.87 8.61 12.39
C HIS A 244 -5.49 8.53 11.73
N HIS A 245 -5.19 9.48 10.87
CA HIS A 245 -3.89 9.59 10.23
C HIS A 245 -3.63 11.04 9.79
N ALA A 246 -2.37 11.47 9.84
CA ALA A 246 -2.00 12.81 9.43
C ALA A 246 -0.62 12.82 8.78
N CYS A 247 -0.41 13.79 7.88
CA CYS A 247 0.91 14.12 7.39
C CYS A 247 1.71 14.93 8.43
N ILE A 248 2.99 15.15 8.16
CA ILE A 248 3.88 15.88 9.09
C ILE A 248 3.41 17.31 9.40
N THR A 249 2.79 18.03 8.45
CA THR A 249 2.30 19.40 8.67
C THR A 249 1.06 19.43 9.56
N HIS A 250 0.21 18.42 9.42
CA HIS A 250 -1.03 18.28 10.20
C HIS A 250 -0.87 17.39 11.44
N HIS A 251 0.33 16.92 11.74
CA HIS A 251 0.60 16.08 12.90
C HIS A 251 0.12 16.71 14.22
N LYS A 252 0.27 18.03 14.36
CA LYS A 252 -0.18 18.78 15.54
C LYS A 252 -1.70 18.84 15.71
N LYS A 253 -2.47 18.59 14.64
CA LYS A 253 -3.94 18.58 14.66
C LYS A 253 -4.51 17.22 15.07
N LEU A 254 -3.67 16.18 15.18
CA LEU A 254 -4.13 14.87 15.64
C LEU A 254 -4.56 14.94 17.11
N ILE A 255 -5.76 14.46 17.37
CA ILE A 255 -6.25 14.20 18.71
C ILE A 255 -5.55 12.93 19.20
N LEU A 256 -4.67 13.08 20.18
CA LEU A 256 -4.06 11.96 20.87
C LEU A 256 -4.87 11.68 22.13
N TYR A 257 -5.21 10.41 22.36
CA TYR A 257 -5.82 9.99 23.61
C TYR A 257 -4.83 10.26 24.73
N PHE A 258 -5.21 10.99 25.76
CA PHE A 258 -4.35 11.18 26.91
C PHE A 258 -4.09 9.81 27.54
N THR A 259 -2.86 9.30 27.39
CA THR A 259 -2.37 8.37 28.41
C THR A 259 -2.28 9.21 29.67
N SER A 260 -2.69 8.70 30.83
CA SER A 260 -2.66 9.40 32.13
C SER A 260 -1.23 9.67 32.64
N LYS A 261 -0.34 10.11 31.74
CA LYS A 261 1.00 10.63 31.93
C LYS A 261 1.03 12.16 31.81
N ASP A 262 -0.12 12.80 31.73
CA ASP A 262 -0.18 14.17 32.19
C ASP A 262 0.30 14.15 33.63
N ASN A 263 1.35 14.91 33.92
CA ASN A 263 1.90 15.13 35.24
C ASN A 263 0.91 15.93 36.12
N LYS A 264 -0.38 15.66 35.98
CA LYS A 264 -1.42 16.11 36.88
C LYS A 264 -1.38 15.13 38.04
N ILE A 265 -0.92 15.64 39.17
CA ILE A 265 -1.14 15.02 40.46
C ILE A 265 -2.66 14.77 40.52
N PRO A 266 -3.14 13.53 40.70
CA PRO A 266 -4.55 13.28 40.88
C PRO A 266 -5.06 14.18 42.01
N ASP A 267 -6.21 14.83 41.84
CA ASP A 267 -6.78 15.80 42.81
C ASP A 267 -6.93 15.22 44.23
N VAL A 268 -6.88 13.88 44.35
CA VAL A 268 -7.00 13.10 45.59
C VAL A 268 -5.63 12.80 46.24
N SER A 269 -4.53 13.30 45.69
CA SER A 269 -3.17 13.00 46.20
C SER A 269 -2.64 14.14 47.07
N ASN A 270 -2.29 13.82 48.33
CA ASN A 270 -1.64 14.74 49.27
C ASN A 270 -0.18 15.11 48.90
N CYS A 271 0.29 14.76 47.71
CA CYS A 271 1.68 14.99 47.29
C CYS A 271 1.86 16.44 46.82
N LYS A 272 2.85 17.14 47.41
CA LYS A 272 3.14 18.54 47.10
C LYS A 272 3.93 18.72 45.81
N THR A 273 4.66 17.68 45.37
CA THR A 273 5.46 17.71 44.14
C THR A 273 5.27 16.44 43.32
N PHE A 274 5.53 16.54 42.01
CA PHE A 274 5.50 15.39 41.11
C PHE A 274 6.55 14.32 41.47
N LYS A 275 7.69 14.75 42.01
CA LYS A 275 8.76 13.84 42.48
C LYS A 275 8.26 13.00 43.66
N ASP A 276 7.57 13.62 44.60
CA ASP A 276 6.97 12.93 45.76
C ASP A 276 5.85 11.99 45.34
N PHE A 277 5.00 12.43 44.40
CA PHE A 277 3.96 11.58 43.82
C PHE A 277 4.58 10.33 43.16
N HIS A 278 5.60 10.51 42.34
CA HIS A 278 6.29 9.41 41.68
C HIS A 278 6.95 8.44 42.66
N ALA A 279 7.67 8.96 43.66
CA ALA A 279 8.32 8.16 44.70
C ALA A 279 7.30 7.37 45.53
N THR A 280 6.21 8.03 45.97
CA THR A 280 5.11 7.41 46.73
C THR A 280 4.41 6.34 45.90
N HIS A 281 4.21 6.58 44.61
CA HIS A 281 3.59 5.63 43.71
C HIS A 281 4.47 4.39 43.45
N ILE A 282 5.79 4.57 43.32
CA ILE A 282 6.75 3.46 43.23
C ILE A 282 6.74 2.65 44.52
N TYR A 283 6.82 3.31 45.68
CA TYR A 283 6.77 2.67 46.99
C TYR A 283 5.47 1.87 47.16
N ASN A 284 4.32 2.46 46.83
CA ASN A 284 3.02 1.79 46.93
C ASN A 284 2.90 0.57 45.99
N ARG A 285 3.49 0.63 44.79
CA ARG A 285 3.56 -0.52 43.88
C ARG A 285 4.44 -1.63 44.45
N TRP A 286 5.58 -1.27 45.04
CA TRP A 286 6.49 -2.20 45.70
C TRP A 286 5.83 -2.86 46.92
N ALA A 287 5.24 -2.05 47.83
CA ALA A 287 4.58 -2.53 49.03
C ALA A 287 3.38 -3.45 48.72
N LYS A 288 2.64 -3.17 47.64
CA LYS A 288 1.53 -4.01 47.17
C LYS A 288 1.97 -5.24 46.35
N LYS A 289 3.27 -5.51 46.21
CA LYS A 289 3.85 -6.60 45.40
C LYS A 289 3.22 -6.73 44.00
N LYS A 290 2.82 -5.61 43.38
CA LYS A 290 2.25 -5.64 42.03
C LYS A 290 3.36 -6.02 41.04
N THR A 291 3.29 -7.23 40.50
CA THR A 291 4.17 -7.69 39.43
C THR A 291 3.76 -6.96 38.14
N CYS A 292 4.63 -6.06 37.68
CA CYS A 292 4.55 -5.58 36.30
C CYS A 292 5.17 -6.67 35.42
N ASN A 293 4.34 -7.36 34.64
CA ASN A 293 4.84 -8.20 33.55
C ASN A 293 5.41 -7.27 32.48
N ASN A 294 6.71 -7.03 32.53
CA ASN A 294 7.44 -6.39 31.47
C ASN A 294 7.60 -7.41 30.34
N PHE A 295 6.68 -7.39 29.38
CA PHE A 295 6.88 -8.09 28.13
C PHE A 295 7.91 -7.31 27.32
N SER A 296 9.15 -7.80 27.32
CA SER A 296 10.16 -7.39 26.35
C SER A 296 9.77 -7.92 24.97
N ASN A 297 9.42 -7.02 24.05
CA ASN A 297 9.36 -7.31 22.61
C ASN A 297 10.74 -7.16 21.99
#